data_AF-A0A3C1QTW9-F1
#
_entry.id   AF-A0A3C1QTW9-F1
#
_cell.length_a   1.000
_cell.length_b   1.000
_cell.length_c   1.000
_cell.angle_alpha   90.00
_cell.angle_beta   90.00
_cell.angle_gamma   90.00
#
_symmetry.space_group_name_H-M   'P 1'
#
loop_
_entity.id
_entity.type
_entity.pdbx_description
1 polymer ?
#
loop_
_entity_poly.entity_id
_entity_poly.type
_entity_poly.pdbx_seq_one_letter_code
_entity_poly.pdbx_strand_id
1 'polypeptide(L)'
;MSMNDRMRRTGFTLVEMLVVVGLVVVLAALAIPTVRMLTADLKVREAGRDLQSFVQDAQNAARSEGEAGIWIQRDPIAPNTSLLLYRVKMPVPFSGDFDHSACRIVNEATGLFADFPLTLSGPLAKHNNPSIADVFATAGPLNVFDLRFGQKGFHFFANTVGTSYSEAGVDYWRVPLNVYATAPGYPASATLPTPLLPQGASPLTEFEVRRPPIRQNLRQLTMPNGTFIDLSLSGFSAIDFDGDNSASTVGVDALGTDLAVDAGSGDGYVLILFGSDGSIDSVRTSTGIVSFPSGQSLFLLVANDRRNDGESYDAPDGLVAANFPDYGTPGFPRTIDDRSNLWLTLGRNGRVTLSDMSDVVARTSDSVGDTLIAARSLAIDQVQVQAE
;
A
#
# COMPACT_ATOMS: atom_id res chain seq x y z
N MET A 1 -31.68 22.21 74.48
CA MET A 1 -30.25 21.95 74.67
C MET A 1 -29.65 21.72 73.29
N SER A 2 -29.24 22.79 72.60
CA SER A 2 -28.71 22.74 71.23
C SER A 2 -27.27 23.22 71.28
N MET A 3 -26.34 22.30 71.09
CA MET A 3 -24.91 22.59 71.03
C MET A 3 -24.56 22.87 69.57
N ASN A 4 -24.49 24.16 69.23
CA ASN A 4 -23.95 24.60 67.96
C ASN A 4 -22.45 24.31 67.94
N ASP A 5 -22.08 23.24 67.26
CA ASP A 5 -20.69 22.90 66.97
C ASP A 5 -20.17 23.91 65.94
N ARG A 6 -19.55 24.99 66.43
CA ARG A 6 -18.88 25.97 65.55
C ARG A 6 -17.62 25.31 65.02
N MET A 7 -17.72 24.73 63.82
CA MET A 7 -16.57 24.38 63.00
C MET A 7 -15.67 25.61 62.87
N ARG A 8 -14.55 25.58 63.59
CA ARG A 8 -13.50 26.59 63.47
C ARG A 8 -12.94 26.51 62.06
N ARG A 9 -13.28 27.49 61.22
CA ARG A 9 -12.58 27.70 59.95
C ARG A 9 -11.19 28.24 60.28
N THR A 10 -10.20 27.37 60.31
CA THR A 10 -8.79 27.74 60.34
C THR A 10 -8.44 28.33 58.97
N GLY A 11 -8.11 29.62 58.92
CA GLY A 11 -7.63 30.27 57.71
C GLY A 11 -6.22 29.77 57.39
N PHE A 12 -5.98 29.41 56.13
CA PHE A 12 -4.67 29.00 55.64
C PHE A 12 -3.68 30.16 55.75
N THR A 13 -2.47 29.88 56.22
CA THR A 13 -1.41 30.89 56.28
C THR A 13 -0.88 31.18 54.88
N LEU A 14 -0.41 32.42 54.65
CA LEU A 14 0.20 32.80 53.36
C LEU A 14 1.39 31.89 53.03
N VAL A 15 2.15 31.48 54.04
CA VAL A 15 3.29 30.57 53.92
C VAL A 15 2.85 29.16 53.50
N GLU A 16 1.76 28.61 54.06
CA GLU A 16 1.22 27.31 53.61
C GLU A 16 0.80 27.36 52.15
N MET A 17 0.12 28.43 51.73
CA MET A 17 -0.27 28.58 50.33
C MET A 17 0.97 28.72 49.41
N LEU A 18 2.03 29.38 49.86
CA LEU A 18 3.30 29.48 49.12
C LEU A 18 3.98 28.11 48.98
N VAL A 19 4.04 27.33 50.05
CA VAL A 19 4.64 25.98 50.04
C VAL A 19 3.82 25.04 49.16
N VAL A 20 2.49 25.10 49.23
CA VAL A 20 1.60 24.26 48.40
C VAL A 20 1.74 24.62 46.92
N VAL A 21 1.74 25.91 46.57
CA VAL A 21 1.95 26.33 45.17
C VAL A 21 3.34 25.91 44.68
N GLY A 22 4.39 26.08 45.49
CA GLY A 22 5.73 25.61 45.18
C GLY A 22 5.79 24.10 44.94
N LEU A 23 5.13 23.31 45.80
CA LEU A 23 5.02 21.86 45.64
C LEU A 23 4.27 21.47 44.36
N VAL A 24 3.14 22.15 44.07
CA VAL A 24 2.36 21.89 42.85
C VAL A 24 3.18 22.21 41.60
N VAL A 25 3.97 23.29 41.58
CA VAL A 25 4.84 23.63 40.45
C VAL A 25 5.92 22.56 40.25
N VAL A 26 6.55 22.09 41.32
CA VAL A 26 7.57 21.01 41.25
C VAL A 26 6.93 19.70 40.76
N LEU A 27 5.77 19.32 41.30
CA LEU A 27 5.05 18.12 40.86
C LEU A 27 4.60 18.23 39.40
N ALA A 28 4.10 19.40 38.97
CA ALA A 28 3.71 19.63 37.58
C ALA A 28 4.89 19.53 36.62
N ALA A 29 6.06 20.10 36.99
CA ALA A 29 7.26 20.03 36.18
C ALA A 29 7.74 18.58 35.93
N LEU A 30 7.60 17.71 36.94
CA LEU A 30 7.95 16.29 36.83
C LEU A 30 6.88 15.47 36.10
N ALA A 31 5.61 15.86 36.15
CA ALA A 31 4.50 15.13 35.54
C ALA A 31 4.40 15.34 34.02
N ILE A 32 4.78 16.52 33.50
CA ILE A 32 4.62 16.88 32.07
C ILE A 32 5.28 15.87 31.11
N PRO A 33 6.54 15.45 31.29
CA PRO A 33 7.18 14.49 30.37
C PRO A 33 6.47 13.13 30.34
N THR A 34 6.09 12.63 31.51
CA THR A 34 5.40 11.33 31.64
C THR A 34 4.04 11.33 30.97
N VAL A 35 3.25 12.39 31.15
CA VAL A 35 1.93 12.52 30.50
C VAL A 35 2.09 12.58 28.98
N ARG A 36 3.09 13.33 28.46
CA ARG A 36 3.35 13.40 27.02
C ARG A 36 3.67 12.03 26.42
N MET A 37 4.53 11.25 27.06
CA MET A 37 4.86 9.89 26.61
C MET A 37 3.62 8.99 26.61
N LEU A 38 2.85 8.96 27.70
CA LEU A 38 1.62 8.16 27.77
C LEU A 38 0.59 8.54 26.69
N THR A 39 0.43 9.84 26.40
CA THR A 39 -0.51 10.29 25.36
C THR A 39 -0.06 9.94 23.95
N ALA A 40 1.24 9.89 23.69
CA ALA A 40 1.78 9.50 22.39
C ALA A 40 1.48 8.01 22.11
N ASP A 41 1.74 7.14 23.09
CA ASP A 41 1.49 5.70 22.96
C ASP A 41 0.00 5.40 22.73
N LEU A 42 -0.88 6.11 23.45
CA LEU A 42 -2.33 5.98 23.26
C LEU A 42 -2.76 6.39 21.85
N LYS A 43 -2.20 7.49 21.31
CA LYS A 43 -2.50 7.96 19.96
C LYS A 43 -2.06 6.97 18.89
N VAL A 44 -0.88 6.38 19.02
CA VAL A 44 -0.41 5.37 18.07
C VAL A 44 -1.30 4.12 18.12
N ARG A 45 -1.71 3.68 19.31
CA ARG A 45 -2.63 2.55 19.47
C ARG A 45 -4.02 2.84 18.90
N GLU A 46 -4.52 4.06 19.06
CA GLU A 46 -5.76 4.52 18.43
C GLU A 46 -5.62 4.53 16.90
N ALA A 47 -4.57 5.16 16.38
CA ALA A 47 -4.27 5.20 14.95
C ALA A 47 -4.14 3.80 14.32
N GLY A 48 -3.48 2.87 15.01
CA GLY A 48 -3.37 1.47 14.57
C GLY A 48 -4.74 0.78 14.50
N ARG A 49 -5.62 0.99 15.49
CA ARG A 49 -6.98 0.41 15.50
C ARG A 49 -7.85 1.00 14.39
N ASP A 50 -7.77 2.31 14.17
CA ASP A 50 -8.49 2.98 13.10
C ASP A 50 -8.04 2.46 11.73
N LEU A 51 -6.72 2.32 11.54
CA LEU A 51 -6.14 1.73 10.32
C LEU A 51 -6.57 0.27 10.14
N GLN A 52 -6.51 -0.55 11.18
CA GLN A 52 -6.96 -1.94 11.14
C GLN A 52 -8.44 -2.04 10.74
N SER A 53 -9.30 -1.23 11.37
CA SER A 53 -10.72 -1.19 11.04
C SER A 53 -10.96 -0.73 9.60
N PHE A 54 -10.18 0.25 9.12
CA PHE A 54 -10.28 0.76 7.76
C PHE A 54 -9.89 -0.29 6.71
N VAL A 55 -8.82 -1.05 6.97
CA VAL A 55 -8.42 -2.15 6.09
C VAL A 55 -9.45 -3.27 6.09
N GLN A 56 -10.00 -3.62 7.26
CA GLN A 56 -11.08 -4.62 7.35
C GLN A 56 -12.35 -4.20 6.61
N ASP A 57 -12.73 -2.91 6.62
CA ASP A 57 -13.82 -2.39 5.78
C ASP A 57 -13.53 -2.58 4.29
N ALA A 58 -12.30 -2.30 3.85
CA ALA A 58 -11.89 -2.51 2.46
C ALA A 58 -11.90 -4.01 2.06
N GLN A 59 -11.48 -4.91 2.94
CA GLN A 59 -11.56 -6.36 2.69
C GLN A 59 -13.02 -6.84 2.63
N ASN A 60 -13.90 -6.35 3.49
CA ASN A 60 -15.32 -6.67 3.44
C ASN A 60 -15.98 -6.14 2.17
N ALA A 61 -15.56 -4.96 1.69
CA ALA A 61 -15.95 -4.44 0.39
C ALA A 61 -15.47 -5.36 -0.73
N ALA A 62 -14.24 -5.86 -0.69
CA ALA A 62 -13.73 -6.81 -1.69
C ALA A 62 -14.53 -8.11 -1.70
N ARG A 63 -14.89 -8.66 -0.54
CA ARG A 63 -15.75 -9.86 -0.44
C ARG A 63 -17.16 -9.68 -1.01
N SER A 64 -17.70 -8.47 -0.91
CA SER A 64 -19.06 -8.17 -1.39
C SER A 64 -19.10 -7.69 -2.84
N GLU A 65 -18.10 -6.94 -3.28
CA GLU A 65 -18.02 -6.33 -4.61
C GLU A 65 -17.12 -7.12 -5.58
N GLY A 66 -16.44 -8.16 -5.11
CA GLY A 66 -15.48 -9.00 -5.84
C GLY A 66 -14.03 -8.53 -5.67
N GLU A 67 -13.80 -7.22 -5.76
CA GLU A 67 -12.46 -6.64 -5.62
C GLU A 67 -12.55 -5.18 -5.12
N ALA A 68 -11.75 -4.86 -4.11
CA ALA A 68 -11.65 -3.51 -3.55
C ALA A 68 -10.27 -3.33 -2.90
N GLY A 69 -9.93 -2.12 -2.47
CA GLY A 69 -8.59 -1.88 -1.93
C GLY A 69 -8.47 -0.63 -1.09
N ILE A 70 -7.23 -0.32 -0.73
CA ILE A 70 -6.83 0.93 -0.09
C ILE A 70 -5.78 1.66 -0.92
N TRP A 71 -5.89 2.97 -0.91
CA TRP A 71 -4.96 3.91 -1.52
C TRP A 71 -4.28 4.69 -0.42
N ILE A 72 -3.02 4.41 -0.18
CA ILE A 72 -2.17 5.13 0.77
C ILE A 72 -1.57 6.32 0.02
N GLN A 73 -2.03 7.52 0.34
CA GLN A 73 -1.55 8.75 -0.29
C GLN A 73 -0.21 9.13 0.33
N ARG A 74 0.86 9.13 -0.47
CA ARG A 74 2.15 9.67 -0.04
C ARG A 74 2.04 11.19 0.08
N ASP A 75 2.75 11.75 1.04
CA ASP A 75 2.87 13.20 1.14
C ASP A 75 3.81 13.72 0.02
N PRO A 76 3.47 14.81 -0.68
CA PRO A 76 4.23 15.30 -1.84
C PRO A 76 5.63 15.84 -1.50
N ILE A 77 5.77 16.47 -0.32
CA ILE A 77 7.07 16.88 0.20
C ILE A 77 7.75 15.61 0.70
N ALA A 78 6.92 14.89 1.46
CA ALA A 78 6.78 13.65 2.22
C ALA A 78 6.95 12.19 1.77
N PRO A 79 7.56 11.76 0.64
CA PRO A 79 7.07 10.55 -0.06
C PRO A 79 7.13 9.23 0.73
N ASN A 80 8.00 9.12 1.73
CA ASN A 80 8.04 7.98 2.64
C ASN A 80 7.14 8.11 3.88
N THR A 81 6.23 9.08 3.89
CA THR A 81 5.26 9.36 4.94
C THR A 81 3.85 9.40 4.34
N SER A 82 2.88 8.78 5.03
CA SER A 82 1.47 8.91 4.68
C SER A 82 0.60 9.24 5.89
N LEU A 83 -0.29 10.22 5.69
CA LEU A 83 -1.28 10.66 6.67
C LEU A 83 -2.72 10.37 6.22
N LEU A 84 -2.91 9.95 4.97
CA LEU A 84 -4.23 9.90 4.34
C LEU A 84 -4.37 8.64 3.52
N LEU A 85 -5.46 7.93 3.77
CA LEU A 85 -5.82 6.71 3.08
C LEU A 85 -7.22 6.85 2.50
N TYR A 86 -7.45 6.22 1.35
CA TYR A 86 -8.77 6.17 0.72
C TYR A 86 -9.17 4.75 0.42
N ARG A 87 -10.46 4.46 0.49
CA ARG A 87 -11.00 3.22 -0.06
C ARG A 87 -10.95 3.30 -1.58
N VAL A 88 -10.69 2.17 -2.20
CA VAL A 88 -10.64 2.02 -3.64
C VAL A 88 -11.68 1.00 -4.05
N LYS A 89 -12.37 1.31 -5.14
CA LYS A 89 -13.31 0.39 -5.78
C LYS A 89 -12.79 0.03 -7.16
N MET A 90 -12.94 -1.24 -7.51
CA MET A 90 -12.74 -1.68 -8.89
C MET A 90 -14.00 -1.43 -9.71
N PRO A 91 -13.87 -0.73 -10.86
CA PRO A 91 -14.95 -0.68 -11.83
C PRO A 91 -15.22 -2.06 -12.42
N VAL A 92 -16.44 -2.25 -12.92
CA VAL A 92 -16.76 -3.45 -13.69
C VAL A 92 -15.82 -3.52 -14.91
N PRO A 93 -15.23 -4.68 -15.20
CA PRO A 93 -14.42 -4.87 -16.39
C PRO A 93 -15.19 -4.51 -17.66
N PHE A 94 -14.50 -3.92 -18.62
CA PHE A 94 -15.11 -3.53 -19.89
C PHE A 94 -15.00 -4.68 -20.89
N SER A 95 -16.15 -5.24 -21.28
CA SER A 95 -16.25 -6.30 -22.30
C SER A 95 -16.68 -5.77 -23.67
N GLY A 96 -16.70 -4.45 -23.85
CA GLY A 96 -17.11 -3.78 -25.07
C GLY A 96 -18.46 -3.07 -25.01
N ASP A 97 -18.82 -2.42 -26.11
CA ASP A 97 -20.02 -1.58 -26.25
C ASP A 97 -21.29 -2.35 -26.60
N PHE A 98 -21.13 -3.55 -27.16
CA PHE A 98 -22.23 -4.41 -27.61
C PHE A 98 -22.06 -5.84 -27.07
N ASP A 99 -23.15 -6.61 -27.10
CA ASP A 99 -23.22 -7.98 -26.57
C ASP A 99 -22.22 -8.97 -27.22
N HIS A 100 -21.72 -8.64 -28.42
CA HIS A 100 -20.74 -9.45 -29.13
C HIS A 100 -19.47 -8.65 -29.47
N SER A 101 -19.19 -7.58 -28.72
CA SER A 101 -17.96 -6.83 -28.89
C SER A 101 -16.74 -7.74 -28.84
N ALA A 102 -15.87 -7.57 -29.82
CA ALA A 102 -14.71 -8.43 -30.00
C ALA A 102 -13.54 -7.60 -30.51
N CYS A 103 -12.34 -8.11 -30.31
CA CYS A 103 -11.11 -7.55 -30.84
C CYS A 103 -10.31 -8.63 -31.56
N ARG A 104 -9.28 -8.20 -32.27
CA ARG A 104 -8.35 -9.07 -32.96
C ARG A 104 -6.99 -8.96 -32.30
N ILE A 105 -6.35 -10.08 -32.00
CA ILE A 105 -4.98 -10.09 -31.52
C ILE A 105 -4.08 -10.18 -32.75
N VAL A 106 -3.13 -9.27 -32.86
CA VAL A 106 -2.24 -9.16 -34.02
C VAL A 106 -0.81 -9.33 -33.58
N ASN A 107 -0.16 -10.37 -34.10
CA ASN A 107 1.27 -10.60 -33.92
C ASN A 107 2.01 -10.21 -35.21
N GLU A 108 2.75 -9.11 -35.15
CA GLU A 108 3.55 -8.56 -36.23
C GLU A 108 5.04 -8.59 -35.85
N ALA A 109 5.95 -8.41 -36.82
CA ALA A 109 7.39 -8.38 -36.54
C ALA A 109 7.79 -7.24 -35.56
N THR A 110 6.95 -6.22 -35.45
CA THR A 110 7.15 -5.03 -34.60
C THR A 110 6.62 -5.21 -33.18
N GLY A 111 5.83 -6.26 -32.90
CA GLY A 111 5.25 -6.50 -31.58
C GLY A 111 3.89 -7.19 -31.61
N LEU A 112 3.30 -7.28 -30.41
CA LEU A 112 1.96 -7.83 -30.19
C LEU A 112 0.97 -6.69 -29.95
N PHE A 113 -0.20 -6.78 -30.57
CA PHE A 113 -1.22 -5.74 -30.52
C PHE A 113 -2.63 -6.32 -30.33
N ALA A 114 -3.52 -5.53 -29.73
CA ALA A 114 -4.96 -5.74 -29.78
C ALA A 114 -5.60 -4.66 -30.67
N ASP A 115 -6.25 -5.10 -31.73
CA ASP A 115 -7.00 -4.25 -32.67
C ASP A 115 -8.50 -4.33 -32.35
N PHE A 116 -9.05 -3.22 -31.88
CA PHE A 116 -10.46 -3.08 -31.58
C PHE A 116 -11.16 -2.40 -32.76
N PRO A 117 -12.06 -3.08 -33.49
CA PRO A 117 -12.77 -2.47 -34.61
C PRO A 117 -13.68 -1.33 -34.14
N LEU A 118 -13.70 -0.24 -34.89
CA LEU A 118 -14.52 0.94 -34.62
C LEU A 118 -15.69 1.07 -35.62
N THR A 119 -15.49 0.65 -36.87
CA THR A 119 -16.40 0.97 -38.00
C THR A 119 -16.81 -0.22 -38.87
N LEU A 120 -16.82 -1.45 -38.33
CA LEU A 120 -17.37 -2.62 -39.05
C LEU A 120 -18.83 -2.38 -39.46
N SER A 121 -19.20 -2.88 -40.64
CA SER A 121 -20.54 -2.73 -41.22
C SER A 121 -21.24 -4.07 -41.43
N GLY A 122 -22.55 -4.02 -41.71
CA GLY A 122 -23.37 -5.21 -41.95
C GLY A 122 -23.49 -6.10 -40.71
N PRO A 123 -23.58 -7.44 -40.87
CA PRO A 123 -23.74 -8.38 -39.76
C PRO A 123 -22.59 -8.36 -38.73
N LEU A 124 -21.43 -7.80 -39.10
CA LEU A 124 -20.25 -7.71 -38.24
C LEU A 124 -20.21 -6.44 -37.37
N ALA A 125 -21.11 -5.47 -37.61
CA ALA A 125 -21.16 -4.22 -36.84
C ALA A 125 -21.35 -4.43 -35.33
N LYS A 126 -21.93 -5.56 -34.93
CA LYS A 126 -22.09 -5.98 -33.53
C LYS A 126 -20.77 -6.22 -32.77
N HIS A 127 -19.65 -6.29 -33.48
CA HIS A 127 -18.32 -6.48 -32.90
C HIS A 127 -17.58 -5.16 -32.63
N ASN A 128 -18.15 -4.01 -33.01
CA ASN A 128 -17.50 -2.70 -32.87
C ASN A 128 -17.29 -2.29 -31.40
N ASN A 129 -16.35 -1.37 -31.18
CA ASN A 129 -16.00 -0.84 -29.86
C ASN A 129 -15.75 0.68 -29.93
N PRO A 130 -16.75 1.50 -30.30
CA PRO A 130 -16.58 2.94 -30.43
C PRO A 130 -16.05 3.63 -29.17
N SER A 131 -16.32 3.12 -27.96
CA SER A 131 -15.85 3.75 -26.71
C SER A 131 -14.47 3.27 -26.27
N ILE A 132 -13.82 2.36 -26.99
CA ILE A 132 -12.57 1.73 -26.52
C ILE A 132 -11.46 2.76 -26.31
N ALA A 133 -11.40 3.81 -27.13
CA ALA A 133 -10.44 4.89 -26.99
C ALA A 133 -10.59 5.58 -25.63
N ASP A 134 -11.82 5.84 -25.18
CA ASP A 134 -12.11 6.48 -23.89
C ASP A 134 -11.74 5.57 -22.70
N VAL A 135 -11.88 4.25 -22.87
CA VAL A 135 -11.47 3.27 -21.84
C VAL A 135 -9.96 3.36 -21.59
N PHE A 136 -9.15 3.45 -22.65
CA PHE A 136 -7.70 3.61 -22.55
C PHE A 136 -7.24 5.05 -22.32
N ALA A 137 -8.07 6.05 -22.63
CA ALA A 137 -7.81 7.47 -22.37
C ALA A 137 -8.12 7.87 -20.93
N THR A 138 -8.76 7.00 -20.13
CA THR A 138 -8.95 7.23 -18.70
C THR A 138 -7.58 7.27 -18.05
N ALA A 139 -7.06 8.49 -17.85
CA ALA A 139 -5.80 8.78 -17.18
C ALA A 139 -5.89 8.30 -15.73
N GLY A 140 -5.57 7.02 -15.55
CA GLY A 140 -5.40 6.41 -14.27
C GLY A 140 -3.98 6.67 -13.78
N PRO A 141 -3.78 6.77 -12.47
CA PRO A 141 -2.44 6.88 -11.90
C PRO A 141 -1.57 5.63 -12.15
N LEU A 142 -2.19 4.52 -12.61
CA LEU A 142 -1.55 3.47 -13.38
C LEU A 142 -2.23 3.44 -14.75
N ASN A 143 -1.54 3.85 -15.81
CA ASN A 143 -1.98 3.61 -17.18
C ASN A 143 -1.75 2.15 -17.60
N VAL A 144 -1.84 1.21 -16.65
CA VAL A 144 -1.65 -0.23 -16.88
C VAL A 144 -3.02 -0.90 -16.83
N PHE A 145 -3.47 -1.33 -18.00
CA PHE A 145 -4.71 -2.08 -18.17
C PHE A 145 -4.38 -3.56 -18.26
N ASP A 146 -5.16 -4.40 -17.58
CA ASP A 146 -5.09 -5.86 -17.70
C ASP A 146 -6.18 -6.31 -18.69
N LEU A 147 -5.75 -6.96 -19.76
CA LEU A 147 -6.59 -7.44 -20.85
C LEU A 147 -6.61 -8.95 -20.84
N ARG A 148 -7.81 -9.52 -20.88
CA ARG A 148 -8.03 -10.96 -21.03
C ARG A 148 -8.80 -11.23 -22.30
N PHE A 149 -8.38 -12.23 -23.05
CA PHE A 149 -9.05 -12.64 -24.29
C PHE A 149 -9.72 -14.01 -24.15
N GLY A 150 -10.91 -14.18 -24.74
CA GLY A 150 -11.62 -15.45 -24.83
C GLY A 150 -12.15 -16.00 -23.50
N GLN A 151 -12.39 -15.15 -22.49
CA GLN A 151 -12.94 -15.45 -21.15
C GLN A 151 -12.16 -16.49 -20.28
N LYS A 152 -11.20 -17.22 -20.85
CA LYS A 152 -10.34 -18.20 -20.19
C LYS A 152 -8.87 -18.15 -20.66
N GLY A 153 -8.50 -17.17 -21.50
CA GLY A 153 -7.16 -17.04 -22.06
C GLY A 153 -6.16 -16.34 -21.14
N PHE A 154 -4.96 -16.12 -21.69
CA PHE A 154 -3.87 -15.39 -21.04
C PHE A 154 -4.26 -13.95 -20.74
N HIS A 155 -3.66 -13.41 -19.68
CA HIS A 155 -3.70 -11.99 -19.35
C HIS A 155 -2.56 -11.27 -20.08
N PHE A 156 -2.83 -10.07 -20.57
CA PHE A 156 -1.89 -9.16 -21.21
C PHE A 156 -1.97 -7.82 -20.53
N PHE A 157 -0.89 -7.03 -20.55
CA PHE A 157 -0.95 -5.67 -20.04
C PHE A 157 -0.65 -4.65 -21.12
N ALA A 158 -1.40 -3.56 -21.11
CA ALA A 158 -1.16 -2.40 -21.94
C ALA A 158 -0.77 -1.23 -21.04
N ASN A 159 0.39 -0.61 -21.32
CA ASN A 159 0.93 0.52 -20.55
C ASN A 159 1.00 1.82 -21.37
N THR A 160 0.48 1.82 -22.59
CA THR A 160 0.54 2.95 -23.53
C THR A 160 -0.85 3.24 -24.09
N VAL A 161 -1.07 4.51 -24.47
CA VAL A 161 -2.26 4.92 -25.19
C VAL A 161 -2.26 4.25 -26.58
N GLY A 162 -3.40 3.70 -26.98
CA GLY A 162 -3.57 3.13 -28.31
C GLY A 162 -3.54 4.19 -29.43
N THR A 163 -3.51 3.74 -30.68
CA THR A 163 -3.54 4.60 -31.86
C THR A 163 -4.60 4.12 -32.85
N SER A 164 -5.23 5.06 -33.55
CA SER A 164 -6.16 4.71 -34.62
C SER A 164 -5.41 4.39 -35.91
N TYR A 165 -5.84 3.37 -36.63
CA TYR A 165 -5.39 3.10 -38.00
C TYR A 165 -6.52 2.44 -38.81
N SER A 166 -6.39 2.43 -40.14
CA SER A 166 -7.41 1.85 -41.03
C SER A 166 -6.81 0.75 -41.89
N GLU A 167 -7.52 -0.38 -42.01
CA GLU A 167 -7.13 -1.53 -42.82
C GLU A 167 -8.35 -2.07 -43.56
N ALA A 168 -8.23 -2.27 -44.88
CA ALA A 168 -9.31 -2.77 -45.73
C ALA A 168 -10.66 -2.03 -45.59
N GLY A 169 -10.62 -0.72 -45.28
CA GLY A 169 -11.82 0.11 -45.10
C GLY A 169 -12.48 -0.02 -43.72
N VAL A 170 -11.82 -0.67 -42.76
CA VAL A 170 -12.25 -0.75 -41.36
C VAL A 170 -11.27 0.05 -40.50
N ASP A 171 -11.79 0.90 -39.63
CA ASP A 171 -10.99 1.63 -38.65
C ASP A 171 -10.85 0.79 -37.38
N TYR A 172 -9.64 0.75 -36.85
CA TYR A 172 -9.29 0.05 -35.63
C TYR A 172 -8.63 1.01 -34.65
N TRP A 173 -8.88 0.79 -33.37
CA TRP A 173 -8.06 1.28 -32.28
C TRP A 173 -7.06 0.18 -31.91
N ARG A 174 -5.77 0.45 -32.10
CA ARG A 174 -4.67 -0.47 -31.85
C ARG A 174 -4.03 -0.18 -30.51
N VAL A 175 -3.95 -1.19 -29.65
CA VAL A 175 -3.29 -1.10 -28.35
C VAL A 175 -2.07 -2.03 -28.33
N PRO A 176 -0.86 -1.54 -28.02
CA PRO A 176 0.31 -2.39 -27.85
C PRO A 176 0.13 -3.28 -26.61
N LEU A 177 0.38 -4.57 -26.78
CA LEU A 177 0.31 -5.57 -25.72
C LEU A 177 1.71 -5.94 -25.26
N ASN A 178 1.90 -5.93 -23.96
CA ASN A 178 3.04 -6.55 -23.32
C ASN A 178 2.59 -7.83 -22.61
N VAL A 179 3.48 -8.82 -22.56
CA VAL A 179 3.24 -10.09 -21.88
C VAL A 179 3.86 -10.04 -20.50
N TYR A 180 3.13 -10.50 -19.48
CA TYR A 180 3.63 -10.57 -18.10
C TYR A 180 4.97 -11.31 -18.04
N ALA A 181 6.03 -10.62 -17.63
CA ALA A 181 7.25 -11.25 -17.13
C ALA A 181 7.21 -11.46 -15.61
N THR A 182 6.27 -10.80 -14.90
CA THR A 182 6.26 -10.69 -13.43
C THR A 182 4.83 -10.51 -12.88
N ALA A 183 3.89 -11.39 -13.23
CA ALA A 183 2.62 -11.50 -12.50
C ALA A 183 2.77 -12.46 -11.30
N PRO A 184 2.03 -12.25 -10.20
CA PRO A 184 1.93 -13.22 -9.12
C PRO A 184 1.54 -14.61 -9.66
N GLY A 185 2.34 -15.63 -9.37
CA GLY A 185 2.13 -17.00 -9.85
C GLY A 185 2.75 -17.34 -11.21
N TYR A 186 3.45 -16.40 -11.87
CA TYR A 186 4.22 -16.68 -13.09
C TYR A 186 5.72 -16.42 -12.84
N PRO A 187 6.60 -17.40 -13.10
CA PRO A 187 8.02 -17.28 -12.76
C PRO A 187 8.66 -16.09 -13.50
N ALA A 188 9.46 -15.31 -12.76
CA ALA A 188 10.21 -14.12 -13.23
C ALA A 188 11.25 -14.40 -14.33
N SER A 189 11.28 -15.61 -14.85
CA SER A 189 12.13 -16.06 -15.93
C SER A 189 11.43 -17.23 -16.61
N ALA A 190 10.58 -16.93 -17.58
CA ALA A 190 10.19 -17.91 -18.57
C ALA A 190 9.90 -17.16 -19.85
N THR A 191 10.76 -17.41 -20.84
CA THR A 191 10.44 -17.37 -22.26
C THR A 191 8.93 -17.29 -22.50
N LEU A 192 8.48 -16.23 -23.18
CA LEU A 192 7.09 -16.04 -23.63
C LEU A 192 6.41 -17.39 -23.85
N PRO A 193 5.25 -17.69 -23.21
CA PRO A 193 4.61 -18.97 -23.38
C PRO A 193 4.44 -19.23 -24.87
N THR A 194 5.22 -20.17 -25.37
CA THR A 194 5.11 -20.65 -26.74
C THR A 194 3.89 -21.58 -26.75
N PRO A 195 2.93 -21.36 -27.67
CA PRO A 195 3.09 -20.64 -28.92
C PRO A 195 2.79 -19.14 -28.77
N LEU A 196 3.75 -18.32 -29.16
CA LEU A 196 3.47 -17.02 -29.77
C LEU A 196 2.35 -17.28 -30.78
N LEU A 197 1.24 -16.54 -30.68
CA LEU A 197 0.20 -16.57 -31.71
C LEU A 197 0.90 -16.56 -33.08
N PRO A 198 0.56 -17.45 -34.03
CA PRO A 198 1.19 -17.44 -35.35
C PRO A 198 1.23 -16.03 -35.91
N GLN A 199 2.34 -15.66 -36.59
CA GLN A 199 2.44 -14.33 -37.18
C GLN A 199 1.22 -14.06 -38.06
N GLY A 200 0.58 -12.92 -37.85
CA GLY A 200 -0.70 -12.59 -38.43
C GLY A 200 -1.75 -12.23 -37.39
N ALA A 201 -3.00 -12.24 -37.83
CA ALA A 201 -4.12 -11.72 -37.07
C ALA A 201 -5.07 -12.84 -36.66
N SER A 202 -5.47 -12.86 -35.39
CA SER A 202 -6.44 -13.84 -34.88
C SER A 202 -7.83 -13.64 -35.51
N PRO A 203 -8.74 -14.61 -35.38
CA PRO A 203 -10.17 -14.34 -35.50
C PRO A 203 -10.62 -13.28 -34.47
N LEU A 204 -11.77 -12.66 -34.73
CA LEU A 204 -12.44 -11.79 -33.73
C LEU A 204 -12.72 -12.61 -32.48
N THR A 205 -12.21 -12.12 -31.35
CA THR A 205 -12.23 -12.79 -30.05
C THR A 205 -12.83 -11.83 -29.03
N GLU A 206 -13.71 -12.34 -28.18
CA GLU A 206 -14.23 -11.57 -27.04
C GLU A 206 -13.09 -11.19 -26.09
N PHE A 207 -13.25 -10.06 -25.42
CA PHE A 207 -12.23 -9.52 -24.54
C PHE A 207 -12.84 -8.96 -23.26
N GLU A 208 -11.98 -8.78 -22.27
CA GLU A 208 -12.28 -8.13 -21.01
C GLU A 208 -11.11 -7.22 -20.65
N VAL A 209 -11.38 -5.93 -20.47
CA VAL A 209 -10.40 -4.94 -20.02
C VAL A 209 -10.70 -4.56 -18.58
N ARG A 210 -9.82 -4.95 -17.65
CA ARG A 210 -9.88 -4.49 -16.26
C ARG A 210 -9.45 -3.03 -16.20
N ARG A 211 -10.37 -2.18 -15.77
CA ARG A 211 -10.16 -0.73 -15.66
C ARG A 211 -9.30 -0.40 -14.44
N PRO A 212 -8.58 0.74 -14.46
CA PRO A 212 -7.81 1.16 -13.31
C PRO A 212 -8.72 1.38 -12.09
N PRO A 213 -8.20 1.11 -10.88
CA PRO A 213 -8.94 1.31 -9.65
C PRO A 213 -9.33 2.78 -9.43
N ILE A 214 -10.52 3.03 -8.88
CA ILE A 214 -11.02 4.39 -8.63
C ILE A 214 -11.04 4.69 -7.14
N ARG A 215 -10.40 5.81 -6.77
CA ARG A 215 -10.35 6.34 -5.41
C ARG A 215 -11.72 6.87 -4.97
N GLN A 216 -12.18 6.45 -3.79
CA GLN A 216 -13.42 6.93 -3.18
C GLN A 216 -13.14 8.06 -2.18
N ASN A 217 -13.12 9.31 -2.65
CA ASN A 217 -12.76 10.49 -1.84
C ASN A 217 -13.59 10.66 -0.56
N LEU A 218 -14.83 10.16 -0.53
CA LEU A 218 -15.72 10.24 0.63
C LEU A 218 -15.47 9.15 1.69
N ARG A 219 -14.74 8.08 1.34
CA ARG A 219 -14.36 6.99 2.24
C ARG A 219 -12.87 7.06 2.48
N GLN A 220 -12.46 7.96 3.36
CA GLN A 220 -11.06 8.21 3.70
C GLN A 220 -10.80 8.03 5.19
N LEU A 221 -9.57 7.67 5.53
CA LEU A 221 -9.02 7.71 6.88
C LEU A 221 -7.89 8.74 6.90
N THR A 222 -8.04 9.74 7.77
CA THR A 222 -6.94 10.64 8.13
C THR A 222 -6.32 10.12 9.42
N MET A 223 -5.00 9.93 9.42
CA MET A 223 -4.27 9.50 10.61
C MET A 223 -4.44 10.53 11.75
N PRO A 224 -4.62 10.09 13.01
CA PRO A 224 -4.68 10.98 14.15
C PRO A 224 -3.48 11.92 14.25
N ASN A 225 -3.70 13.13 14.77
CA ASN A 225 -2.66 14.15 14.89
C ASN A 225 -1.44 13.65 15.70
N GLY A 226 -0.27 13.71 15.06
CA GLY A 226 0.98 13.22 15.62
C GLY A 226 1.22 11.74 15.34
N THR A 227 0.53 11.13 14.36
CA THR A 227 0.82 9.76 13.91
C THR A 227 0.86 9.72 12.38
N PHE A 228 1.60 8.77 11.82
CA PHE A 228 1.71 8.57 10.38
C PHE A 228 2.03 7.11 10.05
N ILE A 229 1.89 6.75 8.77
CA ILE A 229 2.43 5.50 8.23
C ILE A 229 3.82 5.79 7.67
N ASP A 230 4.82 5.11 8.23
CA ASP A 230 6.20 5.19 7.77
C ASP A 230 6.42 4.18 6.63
N LEU A 231 6.41 4.69 5.40
CA LEU A 231 6.60 3.88 4.20
C LEU A 231 8.06 3.55 3.93
N SER A 232 9.03 4.23 4.58
CA SER A 232 10.45 3.88 4.43
C SER A 232 10.78 2.51 5.04
N LEU A 233 10.03 2.11 6.06
CA LEU A 233 10.18 0.86 6.79
C LEU A 233 9.01 -0.11 6.60
N SER A 234 8.06 0.23 5.72
CA SER A 234 6.94 -0.65 5.36
C SER A 234 7.28 -1.43 4.09
N GLY A 235 6.75 -2.64 3.97
CA GLY A 235 7.06 -3.53 2.85
C GLY A 235 6.76 -4.99 3.15
N PHE A 236 7.32 -5.86 2.32
CA PHE A 236 7.11 -7.29 2.39
C PHE A 236 8.19 -7.95 3.23
N SER A 237 7.90 -9.13 3.78
CA SER A 237 8.95 -9.95 4.37
C SER A 237 9.49 -10.92 3.32
N ALA A 238 10.81 -10.92 3.10
CA ALA A 238 11.52 -11.90 2.28
C ALA A 238 11.69 -13.26 2.96
N ILE A 239 11.27 -13.40 4.22
CA ILE A 239 11.34 -14.66 4.96
C ILE A 239 10.26 -15.61 4.42
N ASP A 240 10.68 -16.77 3.94
CA ASP A 240 9.85 -17.93 3.65
C ASP A 240 9.32 -18.49 4.98
N PHE A 241 8.05 -18.23 5.25
CA PHE A 241 7.39 -18.64 6.48
C PHE A 241 6.62 -19.97 6.34
N ASP A 242 6.42 -20.50 5.13
CA ASP A 242 5.80 -21.82 4.89
C ASP A 242 6.82 -22.94 4.62
N GLY A 243 8.12 -22.61 4.58
CA GLY A 243 9.22 -23.57 4.42
C GLY A 243 9.26 -24.21 3.04
N ASP A 244 8.62 -23.58 2.05
CA ASP A 244 8.48 -24.09 0.69
C ASP A 244 9.60 -23.58 -0.25
N ASN A 245 10.56 -22.82 0.30
CA ASN A 245 11.63 -22.10 -0.37
C ASN A 245 11.14 -21.03 -1.38
N SER A 246 9.91 -20.50 -1.22
CA SER A 246 9.36 -19.41 -2.04
C SER A 246 9.86 -18.02 -1.63
N ALA A 247 10.73 -17.92 -0.62
CA ALA A 247 11.49 -16.70 -0.35
C ALA A 247 12.24 -16.27 -1.62
N SER A 248 12.01 -15.02 -2.03
CA SER A 248 12.75 -14.43 -3.13
C SER A 248 14.25 -14.51 -2.84
N THR A 249 14.96 -15.33 -3.61
CA THR A 249 16.44 -15.35 -3.67
C THR A 249 16.99 -14.15 -4.46
N VAL A 250 16.11 -13.23 -4.90
CA VAL A 250 16.51 -12.04 -5.65
C VAL A 250 17.09 -11.02 -4.67
N GLY A 251 18.40 -11.11 -4.49
CA GLY A 251 19.25 -10.02 -4.05
C GLY A 251 19.14 -9.68 -2.57
N VAL A 252 20.28 -9.38 -1.97
CA VAL A 252 20.46 -8.90 -0.60
C VAL A 252 19.85 -7.48 -0.40
N ASP A 253 19.05 -7.01 -1.38
CA ASP A 253 18.50 -5.66 -1.49
C ASP A 253 16.99 -5.61 -1.12
N ALA A 254 16.32 -6.77 -0.96
CA ALA A 254 14.93 -6.87 -0.50
C ALA A 254 14.85 -6.83 1.05
N LEU A 255 15.35 -5.76 1.66
CA LEU A 255 15.42 -5.55 3.12
C LEU A 255 14.04 -5.25 3.77
N GLY A 256 12.95 -5.57 3.07
CA GLY A 256 11.59 -5.32 3.52
C GLY A 256 11.17 -3.85 3.47
N THR A 257 11.91 -3.00 2.78
CA THR A 257 11.61 -1.58 2.54
C THR A 257 10.97 -1.36 1.17
N ASP A 258 10.19 -2.34 0.68
CA ASP A 258 9.69 -2.38 -0.69
C ASP A 258 8.74 -1.23 -1.04
N LEU A 259 8.21 -0.52 -0.03
CA LEU A 259 7.38 0.66 -0.20
C LEU A 259 8.18 1.97 -0.07
N ALA A 260 9.47 1.92 0.23
CA ALA A 260 10.33 3.09 0.26
C ALA A 260 10.56 3.60 -1.17
N VAL A 261 10.67 4.92 -1.32
CA VAL A 261 10.99 5.55 -2.60
C VAL A 261 12.03 6.63 -2.44
N ASP A 262 12.77 6.87 -3.52
CA ASP A 262 13.73 7.96 -3.62
C ASP A 262 13.03 9.33 -3.67
N ALA A 263 13.78 10.36 -3.31
CA ALA A 263 13.35 11.75 -3.23
C ALA A 263 13.10 12.25 -4.63
N GLY A 264 11.92 12.83 -4.85
CA GLY A 264 11.56 13.31 -6.17
C GLY A 264 11.24 12.21 -7.18
N SER A 265 11.09 10.95 -6.74
CA SER A 265 10.64 9.82 -7.58
C SER A 265 9.29 10.06 -8.26
N GLY A 266 8.51 11.04 -7.78
CA GLY A 266 7.18 11.32 -8.28
C GLY A 266 6.16 10.25 -7.88
N ASP A 267 6.56 9.28 -7.03
CA ASP A 267 5.62 8.29 -6.51
C ASP A 267 4.64 8.94 -5.55
N GLY A 268 3.38 8.94 -5.95
CA GLY A 268 2.31 9.61 -5.22
C GLY A 268 1.56 8.69 -4.25
N TYR A 269 1.69 7.37 -4.35
CA TYR A 269 0.82 6.47 -3.59
C TYR A 269 1.32 5.02 -3.53
N VAL A 270 0.79 4.29 -2.55
CA VAL A 270 0.80 2.82 -2.52
C VAL A 270 -0.65 2.34 -2.59
N LEU A 271 -0.96 1.52 -3.58
CA LEU A 271 -2.26 0.89 -3.76
C LEU A 271 -2.19 -0.57 -3.35
N ILE A 272 -3.06 -1.00 -2.44
CA ILE A 272 -3.20 -2.40 -2.03
C ILE A 272 -4.61 -2.85 -2.43
N LEU A 273 -4.68 -3.89 -3.26
CA LEU A 273 -5.92 -4.49 -3.72
C LEU A 273 -6.15 -5.82 -3.02
N PHE A 274 -7.40 -6.05 -2.63
CA PHE A 274 -7.86 -7.27 -1.99
C PHE A 274 -8.76 -8.06 -2.94
N GLY A 275 -8.55 -9.38 -2.96
CA GLY A 275 -9.39 -10.31 -3.69
C GLY A 275 -10.72 -10.60 -2.99
N SER A 276 -11.56 -11.39 -3.64
CA SER A 276 -12.89 -11.78 -3.13
C SER A 276 -12.87 -12.61 -1.84
N ASP A 277 -11.72 -13.15 -1.45
CA ASP A 277 -11.50 -13.83 -0.17
C ASP A 277 -11.02 -12.86 0.94
N GLY A 278 -10.68 -11.62 0.57
CA GLY A 278 -10.09 -10.59 1.41
C GLY A 278 -8.58 -10.73 1.61
N SER A 279 -7.91 -11.66 0.93
CA SER A 279 -6.46 -11.71 0.86
C SER A 279 -5.92 -10.58 -0.02
N ILE A 280 -4.62 -10.29 0.07
CA ILE A 280 -3.96 -9.33 -0.83
C ILE A 280 -3.85 -9.97 -2.21
N ASP A 281 -4.47 -9.34 -3.21
CA ASP A 281 -4.34 -9.72 -4.62
C ASP A 281 -3.09 -9.08 -5.23
N SER A 282 -2.93 -7.77 -5.05
CA SER A 282 -1.77 -7.05 -5.59
C SER A 282 -1.45 -5.77 -4.82
N VAL A 283 -0.18 -5.39 -4.85
CA VAL A 283 0.31 -4.10 -4.35
C VAL A 283 0.96 -3.34 -5.50
N ARG A 284 0.66 -2.05 -5.63
CA ARG A 284 1.10 -1.24 -6.77
C ARG A 284 1.58 0.12 -6.28
N THR A 285 2.65 0.62 -6.88
CA THR A 285 3.18 1.97 -6.66
C THR A 285 2.96 2.79 -7.93
N SER A 286 3.09 4.11 -7.91
CA SER A 286 2.89 4.88 -9.15
C SER A 286 3.93 4.60 -10.23
N THR A 287 5.05 3.98 -9.87
CA THR A 287 6.16 3.65 -10.77
C THR A 287 6.08 2.24 -11.33
N GLY A 288 5.18 1.38 -10.83
CA GLY A 288 4.98 0.04 -11.37
C GLY A 288 4.12 -0.89 -10.51
N ILE A 289 3.98 -2.12 -10.99
CA ILE A 289 3.35 -3.21 -10.23
C ILE A 289 4.46 -3.86 -9.40
N VAL A 290 4.32 -3.84 -8.08
CA VAL A 290 5.14 -4.67 -7.20
C VAL A 290 4.37 -5.97 -6.98
N SER A 291 4.70 -6.99 -7.77
CA SER A 291 4.05 -8.29 -7.67
C SER A 291 4.18 -8.80 -6.22
N PHE A 292 3.07 -8.88 -5.51
CA PHE A 292 3.02 -9.49 -4.19
C PHE A 292 3.35 -10.98 -4.36
N PRO A 293 4.50 -11.48 -3.87
CA PRO A 293 4.84 -12.88 -4.00
C PRO A 293 3.82 -13.70 -3.21
N SER A 294 3.26 -14.74 -3.84
CA SER A 294 2.33 -15.64 -3.15
C SER A 294 3.02 -16.22 -1.92
N GLY A 295 2.44 -16.04 -0.73
CA GLY A 295 2.98 -16.56 0.53
C GLY A 295 3.51 -15.52 1.50
N GLN A 296 3.75 -14.27 1.07
CA GLN A 296 4.30 -13.23 1.94
C GLN A 296 3.22 -12.52 2.77
N SER A 297 3.67 -11.74 3.77
CA SER A 297 2.82 -10.81 4.53
C SER A 297 3.30 -9.38 4.29
N LEU A 298 2.36 -8.44 4.27
CA LEU A 298 2.64 -7.02 4.14
C LEU A 298 2.64 -6.37 5.53
N PHE A 299 3.68 -5.60 5.82
CA PHE A 299 3.85 -4.86 7.06
C PHE A 299 3.76 -3.37 6.80
N LEU A 300 2.88 -2.70 7.54
CA LEU A 300 2.80 -1.24 7.59
C LEU A 300 3.21 -0.77 8.99
N LEU A 301 4.19 0.14 9.05
CA LEU A 301 4.64 0.73 10.30
C LEU A 301 3.78 1.95 10.64
N VAL A 302 3.02 1.87 11.73
CA VAL A 302 2.28 2.99 12.30
C VAL A 302 3.18 3.63 13.36
N ALA A 303 3.58 4.87 13.11
CA ALA A 303 4.57 5.57 13.92
C ALA A 303 4.01 6.85 14.54
N ASN A 304 4.54 7.20 15.72
CA ASN A 304 4.39 8.53 16.30
C ASN A 304 5.25 9.55 15.53
N ASP A 305 4.69 10.72 15.26
CA ASP A 305 5.40 11.82 14.59
C ASP A 305 6.28 12.58 15.59
N ARG A 306 7.55 12.19 15.67
CA ARG A 306 8.57 12.83 16.50
C ARG A 306 9.58 13.66 15.70
N ARG A 307 9.29 13.94 14.43
CA ARG A 307 10.21 14.67 13.53
C ARG A 307 10.63 16.04 14.06
N ASN A 308 9.86 16.64 14.96
CA ASN A 308 10.12 17.94 15.58
C ASN A 308 10.74 17.87 16.99
N ASP A 309 11.01 16.67 17.52
CA ASP A 309 11.46 16.46 18.91
C ASP A 309 12.99 16.53 19.09
N GLY A 310 13.79 16.77 18.03
CA GLY A 310 15.26 16.76 18.07
C GLY A 310 15.97 18.04 17.60
N GLU A 311 17.19 18.28 18.12
CA GLU A 311 18.16 19.22 17.54
C GLU A 311 18.60 18.73 16.15
N SER A 312 18.84 19.67 15.22
CA SER A 312 19.30 19.40 13.84
C SER A 312 20.47 18.42 13.84
N TYR A 313 20.31 17.28 13.19
CA TYR A 313 21.35 16.26 13.02
C TYR A 313 21.87 16.27 11.58
N ASP A 314 23.18 16.45 11.39
CA ASP A 314 23.85 16.37 10.08
C ASP A 314 24.06 14.89 9.71
N ALA A 315 23.37 14.42 8.67
CA ALA A 315 23.57 13.08 8.14
C ALA A 315 24.93 12.99 7.39
N PRO A 316 25.67 11.86 7.49
CA PRO A 316 26.90 11.66 6.73
C PRO A 316 26.64 11.68 5.21
N ASP A 317 27.55 12.32 4.46
CA ASP A 317 27.54 12.30 3.00
C ASP A 317 27.56 10.84 2.48
N GLY A 318 26.56 10.47 1.68
CA GLY A 318 26.36 9.11 1.16
C GLY A 318 25.12 8.38 1.69
N LEU A 319 24.50 8.88 2.76
CA LEU A 319 23.13 8.54 3.19
C LEU A 319 22.13 9.64 2.77
N VAL A 320 22.44 10.34 1.67
CA VAL A 320 21.56 11.34 1.06
C VAL A 320 20.53 10.61 0.21
N ALA A 321 19.61 9.92 0.87
CA ALA A 321 18.46 9.29 0.23
C ALA A 321 17.36 9.11 1.30
N ALA A 322 16.15 9.62 1.19
CA ALA A 322 15.61 10.54 0.23
C ALA A 322 14.22 10.90 0.77
N ASN A 323 14.12 12.07 1.41
CA ASN A 323 12.89 12.65 1.96
C ASN A 323 12.15 11.73 2.99
N PHE A 324 12.35 12.01 4.30
CA PHE A 324 11.66 11.49 5.53
C PHE A 324 12.23 10.22 6.20
N PRO A 325 12.00 9.97 7.52
CA PRO A 325 11.57 10.84 8.65
C PRO A 325 12.31 10.51 9.98
N ASP A 326 12.92 11.50 10.64
CA ASP A 326 13.52 11.39 11.99
C ASP A 326 14.79 10.50 12.08
N TYR A 327 15.96 11.12 11.85
CA TYR A 327 17.26 10.46 11.90
C TYR A 327 17.78 10.36 13.34
N GLY A 328 18.01 9.13 13.80
CA GLY A 328 18.77 8.83 15.01
C GLY A 328 20.28 8.93 14.78
N THR A 329 21.06 8.25 15.62
CA THR A 329 22.51 8.03 15.49
C THR A 329 22.89 7.69 14.03
N PRO A 330 24.07 8.07 13.51
CA PRO A 330 24.33 8.03 12.06
C PRO A 330 24.09 6.62 11.53
N GLY A 331 23.03 6.44 10.74
CA GLY A 331 22.67 5.18 10.10
C GLY A 331 21.34 4.53 10.51
N PHE A 332 20.56 5.06 11.47
CA PHE A 332 19.33 4.39 11.92
C PHE A 332 18.07 5.29 12.02
N PRO A 333 16.91 4.92 11.46
CA PRO A 333 15.65 5.66 11.62
C PRO A 333 15.10 5.59 13.05
N ARG A 334 14.59 6.70 13.61
CA ARG A 334 14.06 6.70 15.00
C ARG A 334 12.75 5.92 15.16
N THR A 335 12.00 5.74 14.08
CA THR A 335 10.70 5.06 14.08
C THR A 335 10.79 3.57 14.40
N ILE A 336 11.88 2.89 14.03
CA ILE A 336 12.05 1.46 14.37
C ILE A 336 12.51 1.26 15.83
N ASP A 337 13.15 2.27 16.43
CA ASP A 337 13.62 2.22 17.81
C ASP A 337 12.52 2.58 18.84
N ASP A 338 11.47 3.30 18.42
CA ASP A 338 10.38 3.69 19.31
C ASP A 338 9.41 2.52 19.54
N ARG A 339 9.44 1.98 20.76
CA ARG A 339 8.59 0.85 21.20
C ARG A 339 7.10 1.18 21.26
N SER A 340 6.74 2.45 21.22
CA SER A 340 5.34 2.88 21.17
C SER A 340 4.71 2.65 19.79
N ASN A 341 5.54 2.45 18.76
CA ASN A 341 5.10 2.20 17.39
C ASN A 341 4.52 0.80 17.23
N LEU A 342 3.70 0.63 16.18
CA LEU A 342 2.98 -0.61 15.93
C LEU A 342 3.21 -1.11 14.51
N TRP A 343 3.26 -2.42 14.39
CA TRP A 343 3.15 -3.09 13.10
C TRP A 343 1.69 -3.43 12.84
N LEU A 344 1.17 -2.97 11.71
CA LEU A 344 -0.02 -3.55 11.12
C LEU A 344 0.42 -4.62 10.12
N THR A 345 0.03 -5.86 10.40
CA THR A 345 0.37 -7.02 9.57
C THR A 345 -0.87 -7.47 8.79
N LEU A 346 -0.69 -7.57 7.48
CA LEU A 346 -1.66 -8.15 6.56
C LEU A 346 -1.15 -9.53 6.16
N GLY A 347 -1.78 -10.55 6.74
CA GLY A 347 -1.44 -11.94 6.51
C GLY A 347 -2.05 -12.48 5.22
N ARG A 348 -1.48 -13.59 4.73
CA ARG A 348 -1.87 -14.31 3.52
C ARG A 348 -3.37 -14.66 3.44
N ASN A 349 -4.00 -14.99 4.56
CA ASN A 349 -5.41 -15.37 4.64
C ASN A 349 -6.36 -14.15 4.70
N GLY A 350 -5.85 -12.94 4.46
CA GLY A 350 -6.61 -11.71 4.65
C GLY A 350 -6.84 -11.35 6.11
N ARG A 351 -6.11 -11.96 7.06
CA ARG A 351 -6.15 -11.53 8.47
C ARG A 351 -5.37 -10.23 8.63
N VAL A 352 -5.96 -9.28 9.33
CA VAL A 352 -5.33 -8.01 9.72
C VAL A 352 -5.09 -8.01 11.20
N THR A 353 -3.85 -7.82 11.62
CA THR A 353 -3.47 -7.80 13.05
C THR A 353 -2.59 -6.60 13.38
N LEU A 354 -2.64 -6.20 14.64
CA LEU A 354 -1.73 -5.23 15.22
C LEU A 354 -0.81 -5.96 16.18
N SER A 355 0.48 -5.69 16.06
CA SER A 355 1.52 -6.21 16.94
C SER A 355 2.37 -5.06 17.44
N ASP A 356 2.81 -5.16 18.68
CA ASP A 356 3.66 -4.15 19.30
C ASP A 356 5.07 -4.24 18.71
N MET A 357 5.75 -3.10 18.63
CA MET A 357 7.17 -3.08 18.32
C MET A 357 7.93 -3.85 19.42
N SER A 358 8.40 -5.04 19.10
CA SER A 358 9.17 -5.87 20.02
C SER A 358 10.58 -5.34 20.19
N ASP A 359 11.15 -5.53 21.38
CA ASP A 359 12.56 -5.25 21.63
C ASP A 359 13.41 -6.12 20.70
N VAL A 360 14.08 -5.53 19.72
CA VAL A 360 15.07 -6.23 18.92
C VAL A 360 16.31 -6.41 19.81
N VAL A 361 16.23 -7.36 20.75
CA VAL A 361 17.28 -7.66 21.75
C VAL A 361 18.60 -8.05 21.07
N ALA A 362 18.54 -8.46 19.79
CA ALA A 362 19.70 -8.69 18.97
C ALA A 362 19.97 -7.50 18.03
N ARG A 363 20.45 -6.37 18.57
CA ARG A 363 21.32 -5.46 17.80
C ARG A 363 22.67 -6.16 17.54
N THR A 364 22.64 -7.32 16.88
CA THR A 364 23.84 -8.06 16.48
C THR A 364 24.42 -7.52 15.18
N SER A 365 23.74 -6.57 14.54
CA SER A 365 24.08 -5.97 13.26
C SER A 365 23.76 -4.48 13.26
N ASP A 366 24.62 -3.68 12.62
CA ASP A 366 24.41 -2.25 12.37
C ASP A 366 23.51 -2.01 11.13
N SER A 367 22.99 -3.07 10.50
CA SER A 367 22.12 -3.00 9.32
C SER A 367 20.64 -2.83 9.71
N VAL A 368 19.99 -1.80 9.14
CA VAL A 368 18.53 -1.56 9.27
C VAL A 368 17.71 -2.76 8.80
N GLY A 369 18.17 -3.45 7.74
CA GLY A 369 17.47 -4.61 7.19
C GLY A 369 17.38 -5.79 8.16
N ASP A 370 18.47 -6.09 8.88
CA ASP A 370 18.48 -7.19 9.85
C ASP A 370 17.54 -6.90 11.03
N THR A 371 17.47 -5.63 11.43
CA THR A 371 16.54 -5.19 12.49
C THR A 371 15.09 -5.28 12.04
N LEU A 372 14.80 -4.88 10.79
CA LEU A 372 13.46 -5.02 10.21
C LEU A 372 13.01 -6.47 10.14
N ILE A 373 13.89 -7.37 9.70
CA ILE A 373 13.65 -8.81 9.64
C ILE A 373 13.29 -9.35 11.04
N ALA A 374 14.10 -9.02 12.05
CA ALA A 374 13.87 -9.47 13.42
C ALA A 374 12.58 -8.87 14.04
N ALA A 375 12.30 -7.59 13.81
CA ALA A 375 11.09 -6.94 14.31
C ALA A 375 9.83 -7.58 13.72
N ARG A 376 9.85 -7.91 12.42
CA ARG A 376 8.72 -8.53 11.73
C ARG A 376 8.52 -10.00 12.05
N SER A 377 9.60 -10.76 12.28
CA SER A 377 9.48 -12.15 12.76
C SER A 377 8.80 -12.19 14.12
N LEU A 378 9.20 -11.29 15.04
CA LEU A 378 8.59 -11.18 16.37
C LEU A 378 7.13 -10.71 16.31
N ALA A 379 6.81 -9.79 15.39
CA ALA A 379 5.43 -9.38 15.12
C ALA A 379 4.56 -10.58 14.71
N ILE A 380 5.06 -11.48 13.85
CA ILE A 380 4.34 -12.70 13.46
C ILE A 380 4.15 -13.64 14.65
N ASP A 381 5.18 -13.87 15.46
CA ASP A 381 5.09 -14.73 16.63
C ASP A 381 4.00 -14.23 17.59
N GLN A 382 3.92 -12.91 17.81
CA GLN A 382 2.85 -12.30 18.61
C GLN A 382 1.46 -12.55 18.02
N VAL A 383 1.34 -12.52 16.69
CA VAL A 383 0.08 -12.78 15.97
C VAL A 383 -0.35 -14.25 16.07
N GLN A 384 0.62 -15.17 16.05
CA GLN A 384 0.37 -16.61 16.22
C GLN A 384 -0.06 -16.93 17.65
N VAL A 385 0.61 -16.38 18.67
CA VAL A 385 0.24 -16.56 20.07
C VAL A 385 -1.16 -16.02 20.37
N GLN A 386 -1.60 -14.94 19.72
CA GLN A 386 -2.97 -14.43 19.87
C GLN A 386 -4.05 -15.30 19.20
N ALA A 387 -3.66 -16.31 18.42
CA ALA A 387 -4.57 -17.20 17.71
C ALA A 387 -4.85 -18.53 18.45
N GLU A 388 -4.01 -18.87 19.43
CA GLU A 388 -4.20 -19.98 20.38
C GLU A 388 -5.01 -19.53 21.60
#